data_AF-A0A1R1YFY5-F1
#
_entry.id   AF-A0A1R1YFY5-F1
#
_cell.length_a   1.000
_cell.length_b   1.000
_cell.length_c   1.000
_cell.angle_alpha   90.00
_cell.angle_beta   90.00
_cell.angle_gamma   90.00
#
_symmetry.space_group_name_H-M   'P 1'
#
loop_
_entity.id
_entity.type
_entity.pdbx_description
1 polymer ?
#
loop_
_entity_poly.entity_id
_entity_poly.type
_entity_poly.pdbx_seq_one_letter_code
_entity_poly.pdbx_strand_id
1 'polypeptide(L)'
;MGDYLVVGVHSDEEIEKNKGPCIMFEEERYKAVEGCKWVDQVVKNAPYVTDLKFLEKYNIDFVVHGDDITTAADGTDCYQIVKDAGKYKEFKRTEGVSTTEIVGRMLLFTKDHLQLYSPSDSNLNIDKRRMSEFSKIGDKVVYVDGGFDLFHAGHIEFLKKAKEMGDFLLVGIHDDKTVNNIKGHSFPVMNLQERVLGVLQCKYVDEVIIGAPYSVTKDVLEKVYKVDIVAHGSDSPVLDLGGNDPYTLPKQLGIYKEINHDLSSLTTTGVINRVIESRQR
;
A
#
# COMPACT_ATOMS: atom_id res chain seq x y z
N MET A 1 8.98 -3.01 -19.17
CA MET A 1 9.68 -4.03 -19.99
C MET A 1 8.76 -4.67 -21.03
N GLY A 2 7.44 -4.44 -20.96
CA GLY A 2 6.44 -4.78 -21.97
C GLY A 2 5.22 -3.87 -21.77
N ASP A 3 4.12 -4.19 -22.44
CA ASP A 3 2.89 -3.36 -22.47
C ASP A 3 1.75 -3.91 -21.60
N TYR A 4 1.90 -5.13 -21.07
CA TYR A 4 0.90 -5.81 -20.24
C TYR A 4 1.59 -6.65 -19.15
N LEU A 5 1.13 -6.54 -17.90
CA LEU A 5 1.69 -7.24 -16.75
C LEU A 5 0.69 -8.23 -16.15
N VAL A 6 1.04 -9.52 -16.27
CA VAL A 6 0.38 -10.63 -15.56
C VAL A 6 1.19 -10.96 -14.31
N VAL A 7 0.52 -11.01 -13.15
CA VAL A 7 1.13 -11.42 -11.88
C VAL A 7 0.47 -12.70 -11.38
N GLY A 8 1.25 -13.78 -11.34
CA GLY A 8 0.86 -15.02 -10.69
C GLY A 8 1.03 -14.92 -9.18
N VAL A 9 0.00 -15.27 -8.42
CA VAL A 9 0.04 -15.28 -6.95
C VAL A 9 -0.30 -16.68 -6.46
N HIS A 10 0.62 -17.28 -5.70
CA HIS A 10 0.48 -18.63 -5.16
C HIS A 10 -0.62 -18.71 -4.09
N SER A 11 -1.24 -19.87 -3.90
CA SER A 11 -2.14 -20.13 -2.78
C SER A 11 -1.39 -20.24 -1.45
N ASP A 12 -2.12 -20.16 -0.33
CA ASP A 12 -1.53 -20.36 1.00
C ASP A 12 -0.94 -21.77 1.15
N GLU A 13 -1.65 -22.79 0.66
CA GLU A 13 -1.21 -24.20 0.65
C GLU A 13 0.10 -24.39 -0.14
N GLU A 14 0.20 -23.78 -1.32
CA GLU A 14 1.38 -23.91 -2.18
C GLU A 14 2.61 -23.23 -1.57
N ILE A 15 2.42 -22.10 -0.88
CA ILE A 15 3.50 -21.42 -0.17
C ILE A 15 3.97 -22.25 1.02
N GLU A 16 3.06 -22.80 1.82
CA GLU A 16 3.40 -23.60 3.01
C GLU A 16 4.16 -24.90 2.66
N LYS A 17 3.96 -25.46 1.46
CA LYS A 17 4.77 -26.60 0.98
C LYS A 17 6.23 -26.23 0.70
N ASN A 18 6.50 -24.98 0.32
CA ASN A 18 7.83 -24.54 -0.13
C ASN A 18 8.56 -23.68 0.89
N LYS A 19 7.82 -23.03 1.79
CA LYS A 19 8.27 -22.05 2.77
C LYS A 19 7.44 -22.18 4.06
N GLY A 20 7.55 -21.23 4.98
CA GLY A 20 6.65 -21.12 6.12
C GLY A 20 5.26 -20.58 5.75
N PRO A 21 4.30 -20.65 6.67
CA PRO A 21 2.95 -20.12 6.46
C PRO A 21 2.97 -18.61 6.23
N CYS A 22 1.97 -18.12 5.47
CA CYS A 22 1.82 -16.69 5.21
C CYS A 22 1.20 -15.94 6.39
N ILE A 23 1.63 -14.67 6.58
CA ILE A 23 0.98 -13.73 7.51
C ILE A 23 -0.32 -13.17 6.92
N MET A 24 -0.31 -12.89 5.62
CA MET A 24 -1.44 -12.39 4.86
C MET A 24 -2.04 -13.55 4.07
N PHE A 25 -3.35 -13.75 4.21
CA PHE A 25 -4.04 -14.85 3.52
C PHE A 25 -4.12 -14.58 2.01
N GLU A 26 -4.29 -15.64 1.23
CA GLU A 26 -4.25 -15.57 -0.22
C GLU A 26 -5.21 -14.53 -0.83
N GLU A 27 -6.44 -14.42 -0.34
CA GLU A 27 -7.39 -13.41 -0.82
C GLU A 27 -6.95 -11.96 -0.51
N GLU A 28 -6.27 -11.74 0.62
CA GLU A 28 -5.67 -10.44 0.94
C GLU A 28 -4.49 -10.15 0.01
N ARG A 29 -3.69 -11.17 -0.33
CA ARG A 29 -2.56 -11.07 -1.27
C ARG A 29 -3.03 -10.81 -2.70
N TYR A 30 -4.10 -11.47 -3.16
CA TYR A 30 -4.69 -11.22 -4.47
C TYR A 30 -5.14 -9.76 -4.58
N LYS A 31 -5.92 -9.26 -3.60
CA LYS A 31 -6.37 -7.86 -3.58
C LYS A 31 -5.22 -6.85 -3.52
N ALA A 32 -4.16 -7.16 -2.78
CA ALA A 32 -2.98 -6.31 -2.71
C ALA A 32 -2.31 -6.14 -4.08
N VAL A 33 -2.14 -7.24 -4.81
CA VAL A 33 -1.56 -7.23 -6.15
C VAL A 33 -2.52 -6.60 -7.16
N GLU A 34 -3.81 -6.91 -7.11
CA GLU A 34 -4.84 -6.29 -7.95
C GLU A 34 -4.92 -4.78 -7.76
N GLY A 35 -4.64 -4.27 -6.55
CA GLY A 35 -4.65 -2.83 -6.25
C GLY A 35 -3.51 -2.05 -6.88
N CYS A 36 -2.45 -2.72 -7.35
CA CYS A 36 -1.28 -2.08 -7.93
C CYS A 36 -1.55 -1.56 -9.35
N LYS A 37 -1.21 -0.30 -9.62
CA LYS A 37 -1.53 0.37 -10.91
C LYS A 37 -0.77 -0.13 -12.12
N TRP A 38 0.31 -0.88 -11.92
CA TRP A 38 1.06 -1.49 -13.02
C TRP A 38 0.57 -2.90 -13.34
N VAL A 39 -0.32 -3.48 -12.53
CA VAL A 39 -0.81 -4.85 -12.73
C VAL A 39 -2.08 -4.83 -13.55
N ASP A 40 -2.04 -5.50 -14.70
CA ASP A 40 -3.20 -5.62 -15.60
C ASP A 40 -4.03 -6.87 -15.29
N GLN A 41 -3.37 -7.98 -14.93
CA GLN A 41 -4.04 -9.24 -14.62
C GLN A 41 -3.39 -9.95 -13.44
N VAL A 42 -4.22 -10.43 -12.51
CA VAL A 42 -3.80 -11.34 -11.44
C VAL A 42 -4.25 -12.76 -11.75
N VAL A 43 -3.31 -13.70 -11.71
CA VAL A 43 -3.58 -15.14 -11.82
C VAL A 43 -3.52 -15.73 -10.42
N LYS A 44 -4.69 -16.02 -9.85
CA LYS A 44 -4.83 -16.69 -8.56
C LYS A 44 -4.35 -18.14 -8.62
N ASN A 45 -3.84 -18.66 -7.50
CA ASN A 45 -3.30 -20.01 -7.37
C ASN A 45 -2.28 -20.36 -8.48
N ALA A 46 -1.34 -19.46 -8.74
CA ALA A 46 -0.25 -19.72 -9.68
C ALA A 46 0.72 -20.77 -9.10
N PRO A 47 1.28 -21.68 -9.93
CA PRO A 47 2.23 -22.68 -9.47
C PRO A 47 3.49 -22.04 -8.89
N TYR A 48 4.13 -22.69 -7.91
CA TYR A 48 5.36 -22.17 -7.31
C TYR A 48 6.55 -22.16 -8.28
N VAL A 49 6.67 -23.24 -9.05
CA VAL A 49 7.67 -23.38 -10.13
C VAL A 49 7.00 -22.97 -11.44
N THR A 50 7.60 -22.00 -12.13
CA THR A 50 7.03 -21.49 -13.38
C THR A 50 7.45 -22.38 -14.54
N ASP A 51 6.48 -22.85 -15.33
CA ASP A 51 6.74 -23.68 -16.50
C ASP A 51 6.30 -23.00 -17.81
N LEU A 52 6.75 -23.54 -18.95
CA LEU A 52 6.44 -22.97 -20.26
C LEU A 52 4.95 -23.09 -20.62
N LYS A 53 4.24 -24.09 -20.06
CA LYS A 53 2.80 -24.27 -20.28
C LYS A 53 2.01 -23.13 -19.63
N PHE A 54 2.46 -22.65 -18.47
CA PHE A 54 1.88 -21.49 -17.81
C PHE A 54 2.06 -20.23 -18.68
N LEU A 55 3.26 -20.02 -19.23
CA LEU A 55 3.53 -18.90 -20.14
C LEU A 55 2.63 -18.97 -21.38
N GLU A 56 2.51 -20.14 -22.01
CA GLU A 56 1.64 -20.33 -23.18
C GLU A 56 0.16 -20.08 -22.84
N LYS A 57 -0.32 -20.63 -21.72
CA LYS A 57 -1.71 -20.49 -21.27
C LYS A 57 -2.15 -19.03 -21.12
N TYR A 58 -1.25 -18.17 -20.63
CA TYR A 58 -1.53 -16.76 -20.40
C TYR A 58 -0.88 -15.82 -21.44
N ASN A 59 -0.35 -16.38 -22.53
CA ASN A 59 0.31 -15.64 -23.60
C ASN A 59 1.41 -14.68 -23.09
N ILE A 60 2.30 -15.19 -22.25
CA ILE A 60 3.40 -14.43 -21.62
C ILE A 60 4.69 -14.63 -22.43
N ASP A 61 5.30 -13.53 -22.85
CA ASP A 61 6.55 -13.54 -23.62
C ASP A 61 7.76 -13.95 -22.79
N PHE A 62 7.89 -13.39 -21.59
CA PHE A 62 8.99 -13.66 -20.65
C PHE A 62 8.57 -13.38 -19.20
N VAL A 63 9.24 -14.04 -18.27
CA VAL A 63 9.12 -13.82 -16.82
C VAL A 63 10.14 -12.78 -16.38
N VAL A 64 9.75 -11.94 -15.42
CA VAL A 64 10.65 -11.03 -14.71
C VAL A 64 10.74 -11.41 -13.25
N HIS A 65 11.94 -11.38 -12.68
CA HIS A 65 12.15 -11.61 -11.25
C HIS A 65 13.31 -10.76 -10.72
N GLY A 66 13.36 -10.55 -9.41
CA GLY A 66 14.52 -9.96 -8.75
C GLY A 66 15.77 -10.83 -8.86
N ASP A 67 16.92 -10.27 -8.50
CA ASP A 67 18.24 -10.92 -8.49
C ASP A 67 18.48 -11.85 -7.27
N ASP A 68 17.42 -12.16 -6.51
CA ASP A 68 17.46 -13.11 -5.39
C ASP A 68 17.54 -14.57 -5.87
N ILE A 69 18.08 -15.45 -5.02
CA ILE A 69 18.10 -16.91 -5.26
C ILE A 69 16.68 -17.47 -5.16
N THR A 70 16.21 -18.15 -6.21
CA THR A 70 14.85 -18.68 -6.34
C THR A 70 14.83 -20.20 -6.35
N THR A 71 14.74 -20.83 -5.17
CA THR A 71 14.70 -22.29 -5.06
C THR A 71 13.34 -22.82 -4.62
N ALA A 72 12.93 -23.95 -5.19
CA ALA A 72 11.82 -24.76 -4.72
C ALA A 72 12.22 -25.57 -3.48
N ALA A 73 11.26 -26.28 -2.86
CA ALA A 73 11.51 -27.10 -1.66
C ALA A 73 12.61 -28.16 -1.85
N ASP A 74 12.80 -28.66 -3.07
CA ASP A 74 13.83 -29.64 -3.44
C ASP A 74 15.20 -29.01 -3.76
N GLY A 75 15.33 -27.69 -3.65
CA GLY A 75 16.55 -26.94 -3.92
C GLY A 75 16.77 -26.60 -5.40
N THR A 76 15.86 -26.95 -6.29
CA THR A 76 15.96 -26.63 -7.72
C THR A 76 15.55 -25.19 -8.01
N ASP A 77 16.12 -24.59 -9.06
CA ASP A 77 15.77 -23.23 -9.47
C ASP A 77 14.35 -23.19 -10.07
N CYS A 78 13.45 -22.41 -9.44
CA CYS A 78 12.04 -22.29 -9.82
C CYS A 78 11.81 -21.79 -11.26
N TYR A 79 12.84 -21.21 -11.89
CA TYR A 79 12.76 -20.63 -13.23
C TYR A 79 13.74 -21.28 -14.21
N GLN A 80 14.40 -22.41 -13.86
CA GLN A 80 15.42 -23.03 -14.71
C GLN A 80 14.92 -23.26 -16.14
N ILE A 81 13.76 -23.87 -16.30
CA ILE A 81 13.17 -24.17 -17.62
C ILE A 81 12.88 -22.88 -18.41
N VAL A 82 12.47 -21.81 -17.71
CA VAL A 82 12.19 -20.50 -18.33
C VAL A 82 13.48 -19.79 -18.74
N LYS A 83 14.53 -19.91 -17.93
CA LYS A 83 15.89 -19.42 -18.22
C LYS A 83 16.48 -20.13 -19.44
N ASP A 84 16.39 -21.45 -19.48
CA ASP A 84 16.87 -22.29 -20.59
C ASP A 84 16.17 -21.95 -21.91
N ALA A 85 14.90 -21.52 -21.85
CA ALA A 85 14.13 -21.06 -22.99
C ALA A 85 14.43 -19.60 -23.41
N GLY A 86 15.32 -18.89 -22.72
CA GLY A 86 15.63 -17.48 -22.99
C GLY A 86 14.49 -16.51 -22.65
N LYS A 87 13.53 -16.94 -21.82
CA LYS A 87 12.31 -16.20 -21.47
C LYS A 87 12.35 -15.63 -20.05
N TYR A 88 13.54 -15.33 -19.53
CA TYR A 88 13.72 -14.82 -18.18
C TYR A 88 14.52 -13.51 -18.20
N LYS A 89 14.08 -12.52 -17.43
CA LYS A 89 14.77 -11.24 -17.26
C LYS A 89 14.86 -10.86 -15.79
N GLU A 90 15.95 -10.21 -15.43
CA GLU A 90 16.23 -9.79 -14.06
C GLU A 90 16.11 -8.29 -13.90
N PHE A 91 15.72 -7.85 -12.70
CA PHE A 91 15.82 -6.47 -12.27
C PHE A 91 16.38 -6.41 -10.84
N LYS A 92 17.00 -5.29 -10.50
CA LYS A 92 17.61 -5.12 -9.17
C LYS A 92 16.55 -5.01 -8.09
N ARG A 93 16.84 -5.62 -6.94
CA ARG A 93 16.08 -5.43 -5.71
C ARG A 93 15.95 -3.93 -5.35
N THR A 94 14.78 -3.54 -4.85
CA THR A 94 14.54 -2.20 -4.32
C THR A 94 15.35 -1.98 -3.04
N GLU A 95 16.13 -0.91 -3.00
CA GLU A 95 16.92 -0.53 -1.82
C GLU A 95 16.04 0.04 -0.71
N GLY A 96 16.45 -0.17 0.55
CA GLY A 96 15.85 0.49 1.72
C GLY A 96 14.58 -0.16 2.27
N VAL A 97 14.14 -1.31 1.74
CA VAL A 97 13.00 -2.04 2.32
C VAL A 97 13.12 -3.57 2.17
N SER A 98 12.84 -4.29 3.24
CA SER A 98 12.69 -5.75 3.21
C SER A 98 11.68 -6.24 4.25
N THR A 99 11.06 -7.40 4.00
CA THR A 99 10.13 -8.02 4.96
C THR A 99 10.80 -8.29 6.31
N THR A 100 12.05 -8.75 6.31
CA THR A 100 12.82 -9.01 7.53
C THR A 100 13.00 -7.74 8.35
N GLU A 101 13.33 -6.63 7.69
CA GLU A 101 13.48 -5.33 8.34
C GLU A 101 12.15 -4.85 8.92
N ILE A 102 11.06 -4.86 8.14
CA ILE A 102 9.74 -4.43 8.60
C ILE A 102 9.27 -5.27 9.79
N VAL A 103 9.44 -6.60 9.74
CA VAL A 103 9.14 -7.48 10.88
C VAL A 103 10.00 -7.11 12.09
N GLY A 104 11.28 -6.80 11.89
CA GLY A 104 12.15 -6.28 12.96
C GLY A 104 11.58 -5.02 13.61
N ARG A 105 11.09 -4.05 12.81
CA ARG A 105 10.46 -2.82 13.32
C ARG A 105 9.21 -3.12 14.14
N MET A 106 8.37 -4.07 13.70
CA MET A 106 7.17 -4.50 14.43
C MET A 106 7.51 -5.18 15.76
N LEU A 107 8.51 -6.07 15.78
CA LEU A 107 8.83 -6.90 16.95
C LEU A 107 9.60 -6.13 18.02
N LEU A 108 10.54 -5.31 17.60
CA LEU A 108 11.42 -4.61 18.53
C LEU A 108 10.74 -3.40 19.17
N PHE A 109 9.61 -2.94 18.61
CA PHE A 109 9.03 -1.64 18.92
C PHE A 109 10.10 -0.53 18.95
N THR A 110 11.24 -0.70 18.25
CA THR A 110 12.40 0.19 18.33
C THR A 110 12.20 1.38 17.41
N LYS A 111 12.57 2.57 17.88
CA LYS A 111 12.55 3.83 17.11
C LYS A 111 13.88 4.13 16.40
N ASP A 112 14.84 3.21 16.46
CA ASP A 112 16.25 3.50 16.16
C ASP A 112 16.52 3.80 14.67
N HIS A 113 15.58 3.48 13.78
CA HIS A 113 15.64 3.83 12.36
C HIS A 113 15.17 5.27 12.06
N LEU A 114 14.48 5.95 12.99
CA LEU A 114 14.18 7.39 12.83
C LEU A 114 15.44 8.27 12.85
N GLN A 115 16.58 7.75 13.34
CA GLN A 115 17.86 8.47 13.36
C GLN A 115 18.77 8.18 12.16
N LEU A 116 18.53 7.10 11.40
CA LEU A 116 19.39 6.72 10.28
C LEU A 116 19.16 7.56 9.01
N TYR A 117 18.12 8.38 9.00
CA TYR A 117 17.96 9.47 8.04
C TYR A 117 18.25 10.81 8.74
N SER A 118 19.53 11.15 8.86
CA SER A 118 19.89 12.57 8.85
C SER A 118 19.62 13.07 7.42
N PRO A 119 18.80 14.12 7.22
CA PRO A 119 18.59 14.72 5.91
C PRO A 119 19.88 15.44 5.51
N SER A 120 20.86 14.68 5.03
CA SER A 120 21.87 15.24 4.14
C SER A 120 21.18 15.45 2.79
N ASP A 121 20.70 16.68 2.61
CA ASP A 121 20.45 17.30 1.31
C ASP A 121 19.68 16.48 0.27
N SER A 122 18.63 15.76 0.68
CA SER A 122 17.51 15.56 -0.24
C SER A 122 16.57 16.77 -0.12
N ASN A 123 17.00 17.88 -0.73
CA ASN A 123 16.05 18.73 -1.43
C ASN A 123 15.43 17.89 -2.54
N LEU A 124 14.54 16.95 -2.18
CA LEU A 124 13.39 16.65 -2.99
C LEU A 124 12.58 17.95 -2.99
N ASN A 125 13.05 18.89 -3.83
CA ASN A 125 12.18 19.77 -4.56
C ASN A 125 11.23 18.83 -5.28
N ILE A 126 10.17 18.40 -4.57
CA ILE A 126 8.94 17.96 -5.19
C ILE A 126 8.53 19.19 -5.96
N ASP A 127 8.98 19.19 -7.20
CA ASP A 127 8.86 20.29 -8.11
C ASP A 127 7.39 20.69 -8.05
N LYS A 128 7.12 21.98 -7.89
CA LYS A 128 5.76 22.56 -7.97
C LYS A 128 5.22 22.43 -9.42
N ARG A 129 5.58 21.36 -10.13
CA ARG A 129 5.10 20.95 -11.44
C ARG A 129 3.66 20.52 -11.29
N ARG A 130 2.80 21.52 -11.47
CA ARG A 130 1.44 21.40 -12.01
C ARG A 130 0.62 20.24 -11.43
N MET A 131 0.29 20.36 -10.14
CA MET A 131 -0.86 19.67 -9.52
C MET A 131 -2.20 19.95 -10.25
N SER A 132 -2.22 20.88 -11.21
CA SER A 132 -3.39 21.31 -11.96
C SER A 132 -3.62 20.59 -13.30
N GLU A 133 -2.83 19.57 -13.68
CA GLU A 133 -3.00 18.90 -14.98
C GLU A 133 -3.80 17.59 -14.94
N PHE A 134 -4.08 17.03 -13.76
CA PHE A 134 -4.71 15.70 -13.65
C PHE A 134 -6.21 15.73 -13.33
N SER A 135 -6.69 16.71 -12.55
CA SER A 135 -8.13 16.93 -12.37
C SER A 135 -8.65 17.83 -13.49
N LYS A 136 -9.68 17.36 -14.21
CA LYS A 136 -10.38 18.16 -15.22
C LYS A 136 -11.33 19.14 -14.53
N ILE A 137 -11.54 20.29 -15.17
CA ILE A 137 -12.55 21.25 -14.72
C ILE A 137 -13.91 20.53 -14.65
N GLY A 138 -14.46 20.41 -13.45
CA GLY A 138 -15.76 19.77 -13.19
C GLY A 138 -15.68 18.36 -12.60
N ASP A 139 -14.48 17.78 -12.44
CA ASP A 139 -14.33 16.51 -11.72
C ASP A 139 -14.82 16.63 -10.28
N LYS A 140 -15.53 15.61 -9.80
CA LYS A 140 -15.94 15.52 -8.41
C LYS A 140 -14.80 15.01 -7.54
N VAL A 141 -14.26 15.85 -6.67
CA VAL A 141 -13.07 15.54 -5.86
C VAL A 141 -13.46 14.91 -4.53
N VAL A 142 -12.95 13.70 -4.29
CA VAL A 142 -13.06 12.97 -3.03
C VAL A 142 -11.74 13.09 -2.28
N TYR A 143 -11.81 13.52 -1.03
CA TYR A 143 -10.67 13.56 -0.12
C TYR A 143 -10.82 12.49 0.95
N VAL A 144 -9.75 11.79 1.23
CA VAL A 144 -9.61 10.88 2.37
C VAL A 144 -8.27 11.14 3.04
N ASP A 145 -8.14 10.86 4.33
CA ASP A 145 -6.86 10.94 5.01
C ASP A 145 -6.65 9.81 6.02
N GLY A 146 -5.40 9.70 6.48
CA GLY A 146 -5.04 8.76 7.51
C GLY A 146 -3.54 8.52 7.61
N GLY A 147 -3.21 7.53 8.44
CA GLY A 147 -1.83 7.07 8.59
C GLY A 147 -1.36 6.23 7.40
N PHE A 148 -2.22 5.37 6.83
CA PHE A 148 -1.85 4.41 5.76
C PHE A 148 -0.58 3.60 6.05
N ASP A 149 -0.37 3.27 7.33
CA ASP A 149 0.79 2.53 7.80
C ASP A 149 0.64 1.03 7.50
N LEU A 150 1.74 0.39 7.07
CA LEU A 150 1.74 -0.97 6.52
C LEU A 150 0.65 -1.15 5.45
N PHE A 151 0.68 -0.35 4.40
CA PHE A 151 -0.36 -0.30 3.37
C PHE A 151 -0.82 -1.71 2.92
N HIS A 152 -2.10 -2.03 3.13
CA HIS A 152 -2.64 -3.39 3.05
C HIS A 152 -4.01 -3.44 2.35
N ALA A 153 -4.53 -4.65 2.09
CA ALA A 153 -5.80 -4.87 1.37
C ALA A 153 -7.00 -4.12 1.95
N GLY A 154 -7.06 -3.92 3.27
CA GLY A 154 -8.07 -3.06 3.91
C GLY A 154 -8.09 -1.62 3.37
N HIS A 155 -6.91 -0.98 3.28
CA HIS A 155 -6.79 0.36 2.69
C HIS A 155 -7.17 0.36 1.20
N ILE A 156 -6.80 -0.68 0.45
CA ILE A 156 -7.11 -0.79 -0.98
C ILE A 156 -8.63 -0.85 -1.22
N GLU A 157 -9.36 -1.64 -0.42
CA GLU A 157 -10.82 -1.71 -0.50
C GLU A 157 -11.49 -0.40 -0.09
N PHE A 158 -10.99 0.26 0.96
CA PHE A 158 -11.45 1.59 1.36
C PHE A 158 -11.25 2.62 0.23
N LEU A 159 -10.04 2.69 -0.33
CA LEU A 159 -9.69 3.63 -1.41
C LEU A 159 -10.47 3.34 -2.69
N LYS A 160 -10.72 2.07 -3.03
CA LYS A 160 -11.59 1.69 -4.13
C LYS A 160 -12.98 2.28 -3.98
N LYS A 161 -13.62 2.08 -2.82
CA LYS A 161 -14.95 2.62 -2.54
C LYS A 161 -14.95 4.15 -2.48
N ALA A 162 -13.88 4.77 -1.98
CA ALA A 162 -13.75 6.22 -1.98
C ALA A 162 -13.68 6.77 -3.42
N LYS A 163 -12.88 6.13 -4.29
CA LYS A 163 -12.79 6.48 -5.71
C LYS A 163 -14.13 6.37 -6.42
N GLU A 164 -14.97 5.39 -6.10
CA GLU A 164 -16.32 5.23 -6.68
C GLU A 164 -17.27 6.41 -6.37
N MET A 165 -16.95 7.27 -5.39
CA MET A 165 -17.80 8.40 -4.99
C MET A 165 -17.59 9.67 -5.82
N GLY A 166 -16.55 9.71 -6.66
CA GLY A 166 -16.22 10.85 -7.52
C GLY A 166 -15.26 10.49 -8.63
N ASP A 167 -14.66 11.50 -9.24
CA ASP A 167 -13.83 11.34 -10.44
C ASP A 167 -12.34 11.43 -10.09
N PHE A 168 -12.01 12.04 -8.96
CA PHE A 168 -10.63 12.26 -8.50
C PHE A 168 -10.51 11.98 -7.01
N LEU A 169 -9.61 11.08 -6.62
CA LEU A 169 -9.33 10.69 -5.24
C LEU A 169 -8.00 11.28 -4.78
N LEU A 170 -8.10 12.23 -3.86
CA LEU A 170 -7.00 12.89 -3.17
C LEU A 170 -6.78 12.26 -1.79
N VAL A 171 -5.58 11.77 -1.52
CA VAL A 171 -5.27 11.07 -0.26
C VAL A 171 -4.30 11.88 0.60
N GLY A 172 -4.76 12.35 1.75
CA GLY A 172 -3.93 12.97 2.77
C GLY A 172 -3.18 11.94 3.62
N ILE A 173 -1.86 12.04 3.65
CA ILE A 173 -1.01 11.15 4.47
C ILE A 173 -0.40 11.97 5.60
N HIS A 174 -0.79 11.67 6.84
CA HIS A 174 -0.25 12.35 8.01
C HIS A 174 1.26 12.10 8.18
N ASP A 175 1.99 13.09 8.71
CA ASP A 175 3.41 12.92 9.01
C ASP A 175 3.65 11.98 10.22
N ASP A 176 4.90 11.53 10.39
CA ASP A 176 5.23 10.53 11.41
C ASP A 176 4.96 11.04 12.83
N LYS A 177 5.19 12.33 13.07
CA LYS A 177 4.94 12.96 14.38
C LYS A 177 3.45 13.01 14.70
N THR A 178 2.61 13.38 13.74
CA THR A 178 1.15 13.41 13.88
C THR A 178 0.61 12.02 14.18
N VAL A 179 1.03 11.00 13.41
CA VAL A 179 0.62 9.62 13.66
C VAL A 179 1.07 9.15 15.06
N ASN A 180 2.31 9.44 15.45
CA ASN A 180 2.83 9.04 16.75
C ASN A 180 2.12 9.74 17.91
N ASN A 181 1.80 11.02 17.79
CA ASN A 181 1.10 11.76 18.85
C ASN A 181 -0.31 11.21 19.11
N ILE A 182 -0.96 10.65 18.09
CA ILE A 182 -2.32 10.10 18.18
C ILE A 182 -2.31 8.63 18.59
N LYS A 183 -1.49 7.80 17.91
CA LYS A 183 -1.47 6.34 18.12
C LYS A 183 -0.49 5.89 19.20
N GLY A 184 0.46 6.76 19.56
CA GLY A 184 1.50 6.47 20.54
C GLY A 184 2.48 5.39 20.11
N HIS A 185 3.18 4.83 21.10
CA HIS A 185 4.13 3.72 20.94
C HIS A 185 5.18 4.02 19.85
N SER A 186 5.39 3.04 18.97
CA SER A 186 6.34 3.07 17.87
C SER A 186 5.64 3.18 16.51
N PHE A 187 4.41 3.71 16.51
CA PHE A 187 3.72 4.05 15.26
C PHE A 187 4.21 5.39 14.70
N PRO A 188 4.27 5.55 13.37
CA PRO A 188 4.04 4.51 12.38
C PRO A 188 5.24 3.55 12.25
N VAL A 189 4.99 2.31 11.83
CA VAL A 189 6.04 1.31 11.53
C VAL A 189 6.81 1.70 10.28
N MET A 190 6.12 2.26 9.29
CA MET A 190 6.69 2.82 8.08
C MET A 190 6.78 4.34 8.18
N ASN A 191 7.91 4.93 7.76
CA ASN A 191 8.05 6.38 7.73
C ASN A 191 7.17 7.02 6.65
N LEU A 192 7.06 8.35 6.67
CA LEU A 192 6.21 9.10 5.74
C LEU A 192 6.50 8.78 4.26
N GLN A 193 7.77 8.68 3.87
CA GLN A 193 8.14 8.42 2.47
C GLN A 193 7.73 7.02 2.02
N GLU A 194 7.95 6.01 2.88
CA GLU A 194 7.54 4.63 2.62
C GLU A 194 6.00 4.52 2.47
N ARG A 195 5.25 5.20 3.34
CA ARG A 195 3.78 5.23 3.28
C ARG A 195 3.27 5.94 2.04
N VAL A 196 3.90 7.05 1.64
CA VAL A 196 3.59 7.76 0.39
C VAL A 196 3.75 6.82 -0.81
N LEU A 197 4.86 6.10 -0.91
CA LEU A 197 5.07 5.13 -2.00
C LEU A 197 4.04 3.99 -1.97
N GLY A 198 3.71 3.48 -0.78
CA GLY A 198 2.68 2.44 -0.60
C GLY A 198 1.28 2.88 -1.06
N VAL A 199 0.93 4.15 -0.86
CA VAL A 199 -0.34 4.73 -1.33
C VAL A 199 -0.29 5.05 -2.82
N LEU A 200 0.79 5.67 -3.32
CA LEU A 200 0.92 6.10 -4.72
C LEU A 200 0.93 4.95 -5.74
N GLN A 201 1.29 3.73 -5.34
CA GLN A 201 1.20 2.56 -6.23
C GLN A 201 -0.25 2.08 -6.42
N CYS A 202 -1.18 2.48 -5.55
CA CYS A 202 -2.57 2.07 -5.62
C CYS A 202 -3.27 2.72 -6.83
N LYS A 203 -3.89 1.90 -7.68
CA LYS A 203 -4.55 2.34 -8.92
C LYS A 203 -5.77 3.23 -8.74
N TYR A 204 -6.34 3.23 -7.54
CA TYR A 204 -7.50 4.06 -7.22
C TYR A 204 -7.12 5.48 -6.79
N VAL A 205 -5.83 5.72 -6.49
CA VAL A 205 -5.33 7.01 -5.99
C VAL A 205 -4.82 7.84 -7.15
N ASP A 206 -5.34 9.06 -7.27
CA ASP A 206 -4.88 10.01 -8.29
C ASP A 206 -3.76 10.92 -7.76
N GLU A 207 -3.87 11.37 -6.50
CA GLU A 207 -2.89 12.28 -5.89
C GLU A 207 -2.79 12.12 -4.37
N VAL A 208 -1.63 12.50 -3.82
CA VAL A 208 -1.34 12.45 -2.38
C VAL A 208 -0.97 13.84 -1.84
N ILE A 209 -1.55 14.21 -0.69
CA ILE A 209 -1.02 15.30 0.15
C ILE A 209 -0.05 14.71 1.17
N ILE A 210 1.24 15.01 1.01
CA ILE A 210 2.30 14.56 1.91
C ILE A 210 2.34 15.46 3.14
N GLY A 211 2.21 14.88 4.34
CA GLY A 211 2.19 15.63 5.59
C GLY A 211 0.86 16.35 5.83
N ALA A 212 -0.26 15.72 5.47
CA ALA A 212 -1.59 16.27 5.68
C ALA A 212 -1.86 16.49 7.19
N PRO A 213 -2.52 17.59 7.58
CA PRO A 213 -2.89 17.84 8.97
C PRO A 213 -3.82 16.74 9.49
N TYR A 214 -3.85 16.53 10.82
CA TYR A 214 -4.72 15.53 11.42
C TYR A 214 -6.22 15.88 11.28
N SER A 215 -6.58 17.11 11.64
CA SER A 215 -7.96 17.61 11.49
C SER A 215 -8.12 18.25 10.11
N VAL A 216 -9.25 17.98 9.46
CA VAL A 216 -9.53 18.51 8.12
C VAL A 216 -9.75 20.02 8.20
N THR A 217 -8.87 20.78 7.52
CA THR A 217 -8.89 22.24 7.53
C THR A 217 -9.48 22.81 6.25
N LYS A 218 -9.91 24.09 6.28
CA LYS A 218 -10.33 24.80 5.06
C LYS A 218 -9.24 24.83 3.99
N ASP A 219 -7.98 24.89 4.40
CA ASP A 219 -6.85 24.89 3.47
C ASP A 219 -6.79 23.60 2.66
N VAL A 220 -7.04 22.44 3.29
CA VAL A 220 -7.13 21.16 2.58
C VAL A 220 -8.32 21.14 1.63
N LEU A 221 -9.47 21.68 2.05
CA LEU A 221 -10.72 21.63 1.30
C LEU A 221 -10.79 22.60 0.11
N GLU A 222 -10.03 23.70 0.16
CA GLU A 222 -10.20 24.83 -0.78
C GLU A 222 -8.91 25.25 -1.50
N LYS A 223 -7.73 25.13 -0.87
CA LYS A 223 -6.49 25.68 -1.45
C LYS A 223 -5.76 24.73 -2.39
N VAL A 224 -5.86 23.42 -2.13
CA VAL A 224 -5.16 22.39 -2.92
C VAL A 224 -6.05 21.97 -4.09
N TYR A 225 -7.24 21.49 -3.76
CA TYR A 225 -8.32 21.17 -4.68
C TYR A 225 -9.62 21.66 -4.04
N LYS A 226 -10.66 21.91 -4.86
CA LYS A 226 -12.01 22.10 -4.33
C LYS A 226 -12.59 20.73 -4.00
N VAL A 227 -12.55 20.35 -2.74
CA VAL A 227 -13.05 19.04 -2.27
C VAL A 227 -14.57 19.04 -2.20
N ASP A 228 -15.21 18.06 -2.84
CA ASP A 228 -16.67 17.88 -2.85
C ASP A 228 -17.15 16.86 -1.82
N ILE A 229 -16.30 15.87 -1.50
CA ILE A 229 -16.59 14.82 -0.51
C ILE A 229 -15.37 14.60 0.38
N VAL A 230 -15.60 14.48 1.67
CA VAL A 230 -14.62 13.92 2.61
C VAL A 230 -15.12 12.57 3.06
N ALA A 231 -14.35 11.52 2.80
CA ALA A 231 -14.72 10.17 3.19
C ALA A 231 -13.78 9.60 4.26
N HIS A 232 -14.35 8.86 5.20
CA HIS A 232 -13.61 8.15 6.26
C HIS A 232 -14.22 6.75 6.45
N GLY A 233 -13.46 5.84 7.05
CA GLY A 233 -13.98 4.55 7.48
C GLY A 233 -15.18 4.71 8.43
N SER A 234 -15.99 3.67 8.52
CA SER A 234 -17.16 3.61 9.41
C SER A 234 -16.84 3.57 10.90
N ASP A 235 -15.57 3.32 11.26
CA ASP A 235 -15.13 3.39 12.64
C ASP A 235 -15.13 4.84 13.14
N SER A 236 -15.50 5.02 14.42
CA SER A 236 -15.45 6.34 15.04
C SER A 236 -14.06 6.94 14.92
N PRO A 237 -13.91 8.15 14.36
CA PRO A 237 -12.61 8.78 14.21
C PRO A 237 -12.01 9.07 15.59
N VAL A 238 -10.71 8.85 15.71
CA VAL A 238 -9.98 9.18 16.93
C VAL A 238 -9.93 10.70 17.07
N LEU A 239 -10.28 11.21 18.25
CA LEU A 239 -10.25 12.64 18.53
C LEU A 239 -8.85 13.21 18.36
N ASP A 240 -8.76 14.48 17.98
CA ASP A 240 -7.48 15.19 17.93
C ASP A 240 -6.90 15.41 19.33
N LEU A 241 -5.67 15.93 19.41
CA LEU A 241 -4.99 16.21 20.68
C LEU A 241 -5.74 17.21 21.58
N GLY A 242 -6.68 17.98 21.03
CA GLY A 242 -7.56 18.88 21.77
C GLY A 242 -8.89 18.24 22.18
N GLY A 243 -9.11 16.96 21.88
CA GLY A 243 -10.36 16.24 22.16
C GLY A 243 -11.49 16.56 21.17
N ASN A 244 -11.18 17.10 19.99
CA ASN A 244 -12.18 17.46 18.99
C ASN A 244 -12.28 16.41 17.88
N ASP A 245 -13.45 16.32 17.26
CA ASP A 245 -13.66 15.49 16.08
C ASP A 245 -12.92 16.10 14.87
N PRO A 246 -11.91 15.40 14.28
CA PRO A 246 -11.12 15.92 13.17
C PRO A 246 -11.94 16.21 11.91
N TYR A 247 -13.16 15.65 11.80
CA TYR A 247 -14.07 15.84 10.67
C TYR A 247 -15.22 16.81 10.98
N THR A 248 -15.14 17.59 12.06
CA THR A 248 -16.17 18.59 12.43
C THR A 248 -16.50 19.51 11.26
N LEU A 249 -15.49 20.07 10.58
CA LEU A 249 -15.68 20.99 9.47
C LEU A 249 -16.40 20.33 8.27
N PRO A 250 -15.93 19.19 7.72
CA PRO A 250 -16.65 18.46 6.69
C PRO A 250 -18.10 18.08 7.05
N LYS A 251 -18.35 17.72 8.32
CA LYS A 251 -19.71 17.41 8.81
C LYS A 251 -20.61 18.64 8.80
N GLN A 252 -20.12 19.80 9.24
CA GLN A 252 -20.85 21.07 9.20
C GLN A 252 -21.18 21.51 7.76
N LEU A 253 -20.29 21.22 6.82
CA LEU A 253 -20.48 21.50 5.39
C LEU A 253 -21.38 20.46 4.68
N GLY A 254 -21.75 19.37 5.34
CA GLY A 254 -22.59 18.31 4.75
C GLY A 254 -21.89 17.43 3.71
N ILE A 255 -20.55 17.49 3.65
CA ILE A 255 -19.73 16.76 2.65
C ILE A 255 -19.04 15.52 3.23
N TYR A 256 -19.18 15.26 4.53
CA TYR A 256 -18.66 14.05 5.19
C TYR A 256 -19.46 12.80 4.81
N LYS A 257 -18.77 11.69 4.53
CA LYS A 257 -19.34 10.39 4.20
C LYS A 257 -18.56 9.26 4.87
N GLU A 258 -19.28 8.22 5.26
CA GLU A 258 -18.70 7.02 5.85
C GLU A 258 -18.66 5.89 4.82
N ILE A 259 -17.55 5.15 4.83
CA ILE A 259 -17.33 3.98 3.96
C ILE A 259 -17.18 2.74 4.83
N ASN A 260 -17.96 1.72 4.51
CA ASN A 260 -17.85 0.37 5.08
C ASN A 260 -17.28 -0.59 4.03
N HIS A 261 -16.44 -1.55 4.41
CA HIS A 261 -15.99 -2.62 3.51
C HIS A 261 -15.71 -3.93 4.25
N ASP A 262 -15.67 -5.04 3.51
CA ASP A 262 -15.61 -6.39 4.08
C ASP A 262 -14.27 -6.70 4.79
N LEU A 263 -13.26 -5.86 4.56
CA LEU A 263 -11.92 -5.96 5.16
C LEU A 263 -11.68 -4.91 6.25
N SER A 264 -12.71 -4.27 6.80
CA SER A 264 -12.55 -3.24 7.85
C SER A 264 -11.86 -3.79 9.11
N SER A 265 -11.92 -5.11 9.35
CA SER A 265 -11.21 -5.77 10.47
C SER A 265 -9.69 -5.90 10.25
N LEU A 266 -9.20 -5.76 9.01
CA LEU A 266 -7.78 -5.80 8.71
C LEU A 266 -7.14 -4.43 8.98
N THR A 267 -6.53 -4.31 10.14
CA THR A 267 -5.85 -3.08 10.61
C THR A 267 -4.34 -3.30 10.72
N THR A 268 -3.57 -2.21 10.77
CA THR A 268 -2.12 -2.23 11.06
C THR A 268 -1.82 -3.05 12.33
N THR A 269 -2.58 -2.84 13.41
CA THR A 269 -2.44 -3.61 14.66
C THR A 269 -2.78 -5.09 14.46
N GLY A 270 -3.81 -5.40 13.67
CA GLY A 270 -4.16 -6.78 13.32
C GLY A 270 -3.03 -7.49 12.58
N VAL A 271 -2.38 -6.82 11.62
CA VAL A 271 -1.21 -7.35 10.91
C VAL A 271 -0.05 -7.60 11.87
N ILE A 272 0.25 -6.63 12.76
CA ILE A 272 1.30 -6.77 13.78
C ILE A 272 1.04 -7.99 14.67
N ASN A 273 -0.20 -8.17 15.14
CA ASN A 273 -0.57 -9.31 15.98
C ASN A 273 -0.37 -10.65 15.25
N ARG A 274 -0.76 -10.75 13.97
CA ARG A 274 -0.51 -11.96 13.16
C ARG A 274 0.98 -12.28 13.02
N VAL A 275 1.83 -11.26 12.87
CA VAL A 275 3.30 -11.42 12.82
C VAL A 275 3.83 -11.95 14.15
N ILE A 276 3.38 -11.39 15.27
CA ILE A 276 3.81 -11.81 16.62
C ILE A 276 3.39 -13.26 16.86
N GLU A 277 2.13 -13.62 16.58
CA GLU A 277 1.60 -14.97 16.75
C GLU A 277 2.35 -15.99 15.90
N SER A 278 2.68 -15.66 14.65
CA SER A 278 3.43 -16.55 13.76
C SER A 278 4.85 -16.84 14.24
N ARG A 279 5.45 -15.98 15.08
CA ARG A 279 6.80 -16.16 15.64
C ARG A 279 6.82 -16.95 16.95
N GLN A 280 5.65 -17.14 17.56
CA GLN A 280 5.48 -17.94 18.78
C GLN A 280 5.15 -19.42 18.49
N ARG A 281 4.89 -19.77 17.22
CA ARG A 281 4.70 -21.15 16.75
C ARG A 281 6.03 -21.81 16.44
#